data_AF-A0A8J3VUK9-F1
#
_entry.id   AF-A0A8J3VUK9-F1
#
_cell.length_a   1.000
_cell.length_b   1.000
_cell.length_c   1.000
_cell.angle_alpha   90.00
_cell.angle_beta   90.00
_cell.angle_gamma   90.00
#
_symmetry.space_group_name_H-M   'P 1'
#
loop_
_entity.id
_entity.type
_entity.pdbx_description
1 polymer ?
#
loop_
_entity_poly.entity_id
_entity_poly.type
_entity_poly.pdbx_seq_one_letter_code
_entity_poly.pdbx_strand_id
1 'polypeptide(L)' 'MWRGADVPQEDDHFFQPMHVEHLDGYAPELAPYLALPPGWRVLLAPGHEDVWYDKVILDV' A
#
# COMPACT_ATOMS: atom_id res chain seq x y z
N MET A 1 -3.09 -0.03 -4.68
CA MET A 1 -1.87 -0.84 -4.53
C MET A 1 -0.95 -0.55 -5.71
N TRP A 2 0.37 -0.48 -5.52
CA TRP A 2 1.34 -0.21 -6.58
C TRP A 2 2.50 -1.19 -6.53
N ARG A 3 3.04 -1.59 -7.69
CA ARG A 3 4.05 -2.65 -7.84
C ARG A 3 5.28 -2.24 -8.68
N GLY A 4 5.80 -1.02 -8.47
CA GLY A 4 7.19 -0.70 -8.85
C GLY A 4 7.43 0.02 -10.19
N ALA A 5 6.42 0.38 -10.97
CA ALA A 5 6.57 1.21 -12.18
C ALA A 5 6.42 2.70 -11.87
N ASP A 6 6.97 3.65 -12.62
CA ASP A 6 6.85 5.09 -12.27
C ASP A 6 5.41 5.50 -11.89
N VAL A 7 5.25 6.11 -10.71
CA VAL A 7 3.96 6.64 -10.26
C VAL A 7 3.71 7.94 -11.01
N PRO A 8 2.65 8.02 -11.84
CA PRO A 8 2.31 9.25 -12.54
C PRO A 8 2.01 10.35 -11.53
N GLN A 9 2.70 11.47 -11.64
CA GLN A 9 2.56 12.60 -10.70
C GLN A 9 1.31 13.45 -10.99
N GLU A 10 0.73 13.32 -12.18
CA GLU A 10 -0.39 14.15 -12.66
C GLU A 10 -1.72 13.37 -12.73
N ASP A 11 -1.77 12.16 -12.16
CA ASP A 11 -2.96 11.30 -12.16
C ASP A 11 -3.38 10.92 -10.74
N ASP A 12 -4.30 11.70 -10.18
CA ASP A 12 -4.89 11.46 -8.87
C ASP A 12 -5.74 10.16 -8.81
N HIS A 13 -6.06 9.58 -9.96
CA HIS A 13 -6.82 8.33 -10.08
C HIS A 13 -5.94 7.09 -10.27
N PHE A 14 -4.62 7.25 -10.29
CA PHE A 14 -3.69 6.14 -10.48
C PHE A 14 -3.87 5.04 -9.41
N PHE A 15 -4.11 5.44 -8.16
CA PHE A 15 -4.43 4.50 -7.09
C PHE A 15 -5.93 4.23 -7.03
N GLN A 16 -6.31 3.01 -7.40
CA GLN A 16 -7.68 2.53 -7.23
C GLN A 16 -7.84 1.76 -5.91
N PRO A 17 -8.98 1.92 -5.21
CA PRO A 17 -9.27 1.17 -4.00
C PRO A 17 -9.46 -0.32 -4.33
N MET A 18 -9.06 -1.18 -3.40
CA MET A 18 -9.26 -2.63 -3.49
C MET A 18 -10.04 -3.09 -2.27
N HIS A 19 -11.10 -3.86 -2.49
CA HIS A 19 -11.84 -4.50 -1.41
C HIS A 19 -10.99 -5.61 -0.78
N VAL A 20 -11.02 -5.72 0.56
CA VAL A 20 -10.16 -6.64 1.31
C VAL A 20 -10.36 -8.11 0.93
N GLU A 21 -11.59 -8.50 0.58
CA GLU A 21 -11.92 -9.87 0.13
C GLU A 21 -11.12 -10.30 -1.12
N HIS A 22 -10.72 -9.35 -1.96
CA HIS A 22 -9.91 -9.66 -3.14
C HIS A 22 -8.42 -9.74 -2.81
N LEU A 23 -7.96 -9.26 -1.65
CA LEU A 23 -6.54 -9.10 -1.36
C LEU A 23 -5.76 -10.42 -1.49
N ASP A 24 -6.30 -11.52 -0.99
CA ASP A 24 -5.63 -12.83 -1.03
C ASP A 24 -5.35 -13.32 -2.47
N GLY A 25 -6.19 -12.92 -3.43
CA GLY A 25 -6.01 -13.27 -4.85
C GLY A 25 -5.00 -12.40 -5.59
N TYR A 26 -4.75 -11.17 -5.11
CA TYR A 26 -3.87 -10.21 -5.78
C TYR A 26 -2.53 -10.04 -5.07
N ALA A 27 -2.54 -9.96 -3.75
CA ALA A 27 -1.41 -9.59 -2.90
C ALA A 27 -1.53 -10.18 -1.48
N PRO A 28 -1.53 -11.51 -1.34
CA PRO A 28 -1.62 -12.18 -0.03
C PRO A 28 -0.49 -11.77 0.91
N GLU A 29 0.66 -11.36 0.39
CA GLU A 29 1.80 -10.85 1.16
C GLU A 29 1.46 -9.62 2.02
N LEU A 30 0.40 -8.87 1.68
CA LEU A 30 -0.02 -7.70 2.44
C LEU A 30 -0.89 -8.03 3.66
N ALA A 31 -1.43 -9.24 3.77
CA ALA A 31 -2.36 -9.61 4.84
C ALA A 31 -1.85 -9.33 6.27
N PRO A 32 -0.57 -9.61 6.62
CA PRO A 32 -0.04 -9.32 7.96
C PRO A 32 -0.06 -7.83 8.32
N TYR A 33 0.00 -6.96 7.31
CA TYR A 33 0.10 -5.51 7.49
C TYR A 33 -1.25 -4.82 7.65
N LEU A 34 -2.36 -5.51 7.36
CA LEU A 34 -3.71 -4.99 7.59
C LEU A 34 -4.02 -4.78 9.09
N ALA A 35 -3.23 -5.37 9.99
CA ALA A 35 -3.35 -5.17 11.43
C ALA A 35 -2.69 -3.88 11.93
N LEU A 36 -1.93 -3.17 11.07
CA LEU A 36 -1.33 -1.90 11.45
C LEU A 36 -2.41 -0.82 11.65
N PRO A 37 -2.25 0.08 12.63
CA PRO A 37 -3.17 1.19 12.80
C PRO A 37 -3.09 2.18 11.62
N PRO A 38 -4.05 3.11 11.49
CA PRO A 38 -3.96 4.19 10.50
C PRO A 38 -2.65 4.98 10.62
N GLY A 39 -2.11 5.41 9.48
CA GLY A 39 -0.85 6.18 9.43
C GLY A 39 0.38 5.37 8.99
N TRP A 40 0.25 4.08 8.71
CA TRP A 40 1.36 3.23 8.28
C TRP A 40 1.37 2.98 6.77
N ARG A 41 2.58 2.91 6.20
CA ARG A 41 2.85 2.50 4.82
C ARG A 41 3.75 1.27 4.80
N VAL A 42 3.65 0.51 3.71
CA VAL A 42 4.42 -0.72 3.49
C VAL A 42 4.91 -0.78 2.05
N LEU A 43 6.17 -1.16 1.87
CA LEU A 43 6.79 -1.46 0.59
C LEU A 43 7.40 -2.86 0.65
N LEU A 44 6.93 -3.74 -0.23
CA LEU A 44 7.45 -5.10 -0.37
C LEU A 44 8.07 -5.29 -1.75
N ALA A 45 9.28 -5.82 -1.79
CA ALA A 45 9.97 -6.25 -2.99
C ALA A 45 10.84 -7.49 -2.70
N PRO A 46 11.34 -8.20 -3.72
CA PRO A 46 12.18 -9.38 -3.48
C PRO A 46 13.39 -9.05 -2.60
N GLY A 47 13.43 -9.60 -1.39
CA GLY A 47 14.50 -9.37 -0.42
C GLY A 47 14.48 -7.99 0.26
N HIS A 48 13.38 -7.23 0.13
CA HIS A 48 13.25 -5.90 0.70
C HIS A 48 11.86 -5.69 1.30
N GLU A 49 11.85 -5.23 2.55
CA GLU A 49 10.65 -4.90 3.32
C GLU A 49 10.91 -3.58 4.03
N ASP A 50 10.07 -2.59 3.76
CA ASP A 50 10.07 -1.31 4.46
C ASP A 50 8.67 -1.00 4.99
N VAL A 51 8.60 -0.62 6.27
CA VAL A 51 7.37 -0.36 7.01
C VAL A 51 7.59 0.88 7.86
N TRP A 52 6.89 1.96 7.53
CA TRP A 52 7.11 3.25 8.19
C TRP A 52 5.81 3.98 8.49
N TYR A 53 5.86 4.77 9.57
CA TYR A 53 4.78 5.67 9.94
C TYR A 53 4.90 6.98 9.14
N ASP A 54 3.83 7.35 8.46
CA ASP A 54 3.71 8.58 7.71
C ASP A 54 2.49 9.37 8.21
N LYS A 55 2.74 10.35 9.07
CA LYS A 55 1.68 11.22 9.62
C LYS A 55 0.91 12.00 8.56
N VAL A 56 1.51 12.23 7.38
CA VAL A 56 0.89 13.06 6.32
C VAL A 56 -0.37 12.40 5.78
N ILE A 57 -0.49 11.07 5.83
CA ILE A 57 -1.69 10.37 5.34
C ILE A 57 -2.90 10.49 6.28
N LEU A 58 -2.70 11.00 7.49
CA LEU A 58 -3.77 11.27 8.45
C LEU A 58 -4.27 12.72 8.37
N ASP A 59 -3.54 13.59 7.67
CA ASP A 59 -3.98 14.96 7.37
C ASP A 59 -4.93 14.88 6.15
N VAL A 60 -6.23 14.75 6.43
CA VAL A 60 -7.33 14.67 5.43
C VAL A 60 -8.14 15.96 5.40
#